data_AF-A0A833JS11-F1
#
_entry.id   AF-A0A833JS11-F1
#
_cell.length_a   1.000
_cell.length_b   1.000
_cell.length_c   1.000
_cell.angle_alpha   90.00
_cell.angle_beta   90.00
_cell.angle_gamma   90.00
#
_symmetry.space_group_name_H-M   'P 1'
#
loop_
_entity.id
_entity.type
_entity.pdbx_description
1 polymer ?
#
loop_
_entity_poly.entity_id
_entity_poly.type
_entity_poly.pdbx_seq_one_letter_code
_entity_poly.pdbx_strand_id
1 'polypeptide(L)'
;MKFYLQFGQNTGPFQTVAVEHKEKPLPHHKAGLQYTATGYGSKIPTRYMIRFENRWRRVYVACFSNVGTAYVFIDGEKVTVEREGA
;
A
#
# COMPACT_ATOMS: atom_id res chain seq x y z
N MET A 1 11.31 9.20 -4.73
CA MET A 1 10.64 8.07 -4.06
C MET A 1 9.95 7.22 -5.10
N LYS A 2 10.27 5.93 -5.19
CA LYS A 2 9.68 4.96 -6.13
C LYS A 2 8.82 3.94 -5.39
N PHE A 3 7.80 3.45 -6.09
CA PHE A 3 6.92 2.38 -5.62
C PHE A 3 6.97 1.21 -6.60
N TYR A 4 6.84 0.01 -6.06
CA TYR A 4 6.89 -1.22 -6.82
C TYR A 4 5.74 -2.14 -6.40
N LEU A 5 5.19 -2.85 -7.38
CA LEU A 5 4.28 -3.97 -7.14
C LEU A 5 5.03 -5.29 -7.26
N GLN A 6 4.81 -6.18 -6.30
CA GLN A 6 5.36 -7.53 -6.30
C GLN A 6 4.28 -8.51 -6.76
N PHE A 7 4.51 -9.18 -7.89
CA PHE A 7 3.65 -10.23 -8.42
C PHE A 7 4.34 -11.58 -8.33
N GLY A 8 3.61 -12.64 -8.01
CA GLY A 8 4.17 -13.99 -7.90
C GLY A 8 3.47 -14.81 -6.82
N GLN A 9 3.87 -16.07 -6.70
CA GLN A 9 3.44 -16.95 -5.63
C GLN A 9 4.63 -17.27 -4.73
N ASN A 10 4.39 -17.57 -3.46
CA ASN A 10 5.45 -17.90 -2.50
C ASN A 10 6.32 -19.11 -2.91
N THR A 11 5.81 -19.95 -3.81
CA THR A 11 6.49 -21.14 -4.34
C THR A 11 7.23 -20.88 -5.66
N GLY A 12 7.21 -19.65 -6.17
CA GLY A 12 7.76 -19.29 -7.47
C GLY A 12 8.52 -17.96 -7.46
N PRO A 13 9.07 -17.55 -8.62
CA PRO A 13 9.75 -16.27 -8.73
C PRO A 13 8.76 -15.13 -8.57
N PHE A 14 9.25 -14.02 -8.01
CA PHE A 14 8.52 -12.76 -7.95
C PHE A 14 8.98 -11.81 -9.06
N GLN A 15 8.05 -11.07 -9.63
CA GLN A 15 8.29 -9.95 -10.54
C GLN A 15 8.01 -8.63 -9.82
N THR A 16 9.00 -7.74 -9.83
CA THR A 16 8.89 -6.40 -9.27
C THR A 16 8.67 -5.39 -10.39
N VAL A 17 7.55 -4.66 -10.35
CA VAL A 17 7.17 -3.69 -11.38
C VAL A 17 7.10 -2.29 -10.80
N ALA A 18 7.89 -1.36 -11.34
CA ALA A 18 7.82 0.05 -10.96
C ALA A 18 6.47 0.65 -11.40
N VAL A 19 5.85 1.43 -10.52
CA VAL A 19 4.54 2.05 -10.78
C VAL A 19 4.54 3.55 -10.52
N GLU A 20 3.74 4.28 -11.29
CA GLU A 20 3.43 5.67 -10.98
C GLU A 20 2.73 5.77 -9.62
N HIS A 21 3.04 6.81 -8.86
CA HIS A 21 2.37 7.10 -7.60
C HIS A 21 1.98 8.57 -7.51
N LYS A 22 1.04 8.85 -6.60
CA LYS A 22 0.69 10.21 -6.19
C LYS A 22 0.22 10.22 -4.76
N GLU A 23 0.30 11.40 -4.14
CA GLU A 23 -0.34 11.64 -2.85
C GLU A 23 -1.78 12.11 -3.03
N LYS A 24 -2.68 11.54 -2.22
CA LYS A 24 -4.07 11.97 -2.06
C LYS A 24 -4.45 11.80 -0.58
N PRO A 25 -4.00 12.71 0.30
CA PRO A 25 -4.25 12.62 1.74
C PRO A 25 -5.75 12.65 2.04
N LEU A 26 -6.15 11.95 3.11
CA LEU A 26 -7.53 11.88 3.61
C LEU A 26 -7.71 12.91 4.74
N PRO A 27 -8.94 13.27 5.14
CA PRO A 27 -9.16 14.27 6.18
C PRO A 27 -8.38 14.02 7.47
N HIS A 28 -8.33 12.78 7.97
CA HIS A 28 -7.55 12.43 9.16
C HIS A 28 -6.04 12.63 8.95
N HIS A 29 -5.50 12.33 7.76
CA HIS A 29 -4.10 12.62 7.44
C HIS A 29 -3.78 14.11 7.50
N LYS A 30 -4.70 14.96 7.00
CA LYS A 30 -4.54 16.42 7.04
C LYS A 30 -4.66 16.97 8.46
N ALA A 31 -5.49 16.34 9.29
CA ALA A 31 -5.68 16.70 10.70
C ALA A 31 -4.60 16.13 11.64
N GLY A 32 -3.64 15.34 11.14
CA GLY A 32 -2.63 14.69 11.97
C GLY A 32 -3.17 13.57 12.88
N LEU A 33 -4.35 13.03 12.56
CA LEU A 33 -5.03 12.00 13.34
C LEU A 33 -4.72 10.60 12.83
N GLN A 34 -4.69 9.63 13.74
CA GLN A 34 -4.63 8.21 13.40
C GLN A 34 -5.95 7.72 12.78
N TYR A 35 -5.89 6.71 11.91
CA TYR A 35 -7.08 6.12 11.30
C TYR A 35 -7.85 5.20 12.27
N THR A 36 -7.13 4.43 13.08
CA THR A 36 -7.70 3.60 14.16
C THR A 36 -7.23 4.12 15.50
N ALA A 37 -7.95 3.82 16.58
CA ALA A 37 -7.62 4.28 17.93
C ALA A 37 -6.24 3.79 18.43
N THR A 38 -5.74 2.67 17.90
CA THR A 38 -4.48 2.04 18.32
C THR A 38 -3.35 2.17 17.28
N GLY A 39 -3.66 2.62 16.06
CA GLY A 39 -2.72 2.55 14.93
C GLY A 39 -2.54 1.16 14.31
N TYR A 40 -3.21 0.13 14.83
CA TYR A 40 -3.22 -1.23 14.27
C TYR A 40 -4.48 -1.52 13.44
N GLY A 41 -4.36 -2.47 12.52
CA GLY A 41 -5.48 -2.90 11.68
C GLY A 41 -5.03 -3.49 10.34
N SER A 42 -5.92 -4.26 9.71
CA SER A 42 -5.65 -4.98 8.46
C SER A 42 -5.80 -4.12 7.20
N LYS A 43 -6.38 -2.92 7.31
CA LYS A 43 -6.71 -2.05 6.17
C LYS A 43 -6.64 -0.57 6.55
N ILE A 44 -5.46 -0.11 6.96
CA ILE A 44 -5.21 1.29 7.28
C ILE A 44 -4.90 2.03 5.97
N PRO A 45 -5.69 3.04 5.56
CA PRO A 45 -5.42 3.78 4.33
C PRO A 45 -4.17 4.66 4.51
N THR A 46 -3.29 4.66 3.51
CA THR A 46 -2.17 5.61 3.47
C THR A 46 -2.54 6.87 2.70
N ARG A 47 -1.63 7.85 2.70
CA ARG A 47 -1.71 9.04 1.84
C ARG A 47 -1.42 8.74 0.37
N TYR A 48 -0.86 7.57 0.06
CA TYR A 48 -0.38 7.24 -1.28
C TYR A 48 -1.43 6.49 -2.10
N MET A 49 -1.42 6.77 -3.40
CA MET A 49 -2.10 5.98 -4.42
C MET A 49 -1.08 5.61 -5.49
N ILE A 50 -1.25 4.42 -6.08
CA ILE A 50 -0.45 3.97 -7.22
C ILE A 50 -1.34 3.74 -8.44
N ARG A 51 -0.76 3.84 -9.63
CA ARG A 51 -1.46 3.56 -10.88
C ARG A 51 -1.04 2.20 -11.41
N PHE A 52 -2.02 1.34 -11.66
CA PHE A 52 -1.85 0.05 -12.31
C PHE A 52 -3.05 -0.20 -13.22
N GLU A 53 -2.90 -0.84 -14.39
CA GLU A 53 -4.02 -1.10 -15.33
C GLU A 53 -4.95 0.11 -15.55
N ASN A 54 -4.35 1.28 -15.75
CA ASN A 54 -5.07 2.54 -15.95
C ASN A 54 -6.02 2.99 -14.82
N ARG A 55 -5.92 2.41 -13.62
CA ARG A 55 -6.72 2.80 -12.44
C ARG A 55 -5.81 3.21 -11.28
N TRP A 56 -6.21 4.29 -10.60
CA TRP A 56 -5.57 4.73 -9.36
C TRP A 56 -6.11 3.96 -8.17
N ARG A 57 -5.24 3.22 -7.48
CA ARG A 57 -5.57 2.38 -6.33
C ARG A 57 -4.92 2.93 -5.07
N ARG A 58 -5.67 2.92 -3.96
CA ARG A 58 -5.13 3.38 -2.67
C ARG A 58 -4.23 2.31 -2.08
N VAL A 59 -3.05 2.72 -1.64
CA VAL A 59 -2.17 1.86 -0.84
C VAL A 59 -2.70 1.80 0.58
N TYR A 60 -2.91 0.60 1.07
CA TYR A 60 -3.26 0.29 2.45
C TYR A 60 -2.07 -0.33 3.15
N VAL A 61 -2.06 -0.27 4.48
CA VAL A 61 -1.13 -1.02 5.31
C VAL A 61 -1.93 -1.95 6.21
N ALA A 62 -1.53 -3.21 6.26
CA ALA A 62 -1.87 -4.12 7.33
C ALA A 62 -0.78 -4.02 8.40
N CYS A 63 -1.12 -3.49 9.56
CA CYS A 63 -0.19 -3.25 10.67
C CYS A 63 -0.55 -4.16 11.84
N PHE A 64 0.39 -5.02 12.22
CA PHE A 64 0.28 -5.94 13.36
C PHE A 64 1.61 -5.96 14.11
N SER A 65 1.59 -5.66 15.41
CA SER A 65 2.81 -5.50 16.21
C SER A 65 3.79 -4.51 15.57
N ASN A 66 5.08 -4.77 15.58
CA ASN A 66 6.11 -3.93 14.98
C ASN A 66 6.22 -4.03 13.45
N VAL A 67 5.30 -4.74 12.76
CA VAL A 67 5.39 -4.98 11.31
C VAL A 67 4.19 -4.38 10.57
N GLY A 68 4.48 -3.70 9.48
CA GLY A 68 3.49 -3.18 8.55
C GLY A 68 3.74 -3.67 7.13
N THR A 69 2.74 -4.28 6.50
CA THR A 69 2.79 -4.69 5.09
C THR A 69 1.91 -3.76 4.27
N ALA A 70 2.51 -3.06 3.29
CA ALA A 70 1.77 -2.22 2.36
C ALA A 70 1.23 -3.05 1.18
N TYR A 71 0.00 -2.77 0.75
CA TYR A 71 -0.65 -3.48 -0.33
C TYR A 71 -1.73 -2.63 -1.05
N VAL A 72 -2.13 -3.07 -2.24
CA VAL A 72 -3.33 -2.60 -2.96
C VAL A 72 -4.27 -3.75 -3.26
N PHE A 73 -5.53 -3.44 -3.58
CA PHE A 73 -6.46 -4.40 -4.16
C PHE A 73 -6.42 -4.34 -5.69
N ILE A 74 -6.07 -5.45 -6.34
CA ILE A 74 -6.15 -5.65 -7.79
C ILE A 74 -7.09 -6.85 -7.99
N ASP A 75 -8.22 -6.63 -8.65
CA ASP A 75 -9.24 -7.64 -8.93
C ASP A 75 -9.67 -8.50 -7.73
N GLY A 76 -9.75 -7.87 -6.56
CA GLY A 76 -10.16 -8.52 -5.30
C GLY A 76 -9.00 -9.11 -4.50
N GLU A 77 -7.81 -9.21 -5.08
CA GLU A 77 -6.61 -9.76 -4.45
C GLU A 77 -5.70 -8.68 -3.86
N LYS A 78 -4.99 -9.03 -2.79
CA LYS A 78 -3.99 -8.14 -2.19
C LYS A 78 -2.65 -8.32 -2.88
N VAL A 79 -2.16 -7.27 -3.50
CA VAL A 79 -0.83 -7.25 -4.12
C VAL A 79 0.09 -6.35 -3.29
N THR A 80 1.24 -6.91 -2.89
CA THR A 80 2.21 -6.22 -2.03
C THR A 80 2.83 -5.03 -2.75
N VAL A 81 2.95 -3.93 -2.01
CA VAL A 81 3.57 -2.69 -2.48
C VAL A 81 4.86 -2.48 -1.70
N GLU A 82 5.97 -2.35 -2.42
CA GLU A 82 7.25 -1.97 -1.84
C GLU A 82 7.60 -0.53 -2.20
N ARG A 83 8.33 0.12 -1.30
CA ARG A 83 8.81 1.48 -1.47
C ARG A 83 10.32 1.46 -1.34
N GLU A 84 11.00 2.14 -2.25
CA GLU A 84 12.46 2.28 -2.20
C GLU A 84 12.90 2.90 -0.86
N GLY A 85 13.79 2.22 -0.13
CA GLY A 85 14.33 2.68 1.16
C GLY A 85 13.34 2.59 2.33
N ALA A 86 12.43 1.60 2.31
CA ALA A 86 11.54 1.24 3.42
C ALA A 86 12.00 -0.06 4.09
#